data_AF-A0A7Z2ZDP7-F1
#
_entry.id   AF-A0A7Z2ZDP7-F1
#
_cell.length_a   1.000
_cell.length_b   1.000
_cell.length_c   1.000
_cell.angle_alpha   90.00
_cell.angle_beta   90.00
_cell.angle_gamma   90.00
#
_symmetry.space_group_name_H-M   'P 1'
#
loop_
_entity.id
_entity.type
_entity.pdbx_description
1 polymer ?
#
loop_
_entity_poly.entity_id
_entity_poly.type
_entity_poly.pdbx_seq_one_letter_code
_entity_poly.pdbx_strand_id
1 'polypeptide(L)'
;MSDKTPSEWRAWLGQARFFLEEMYSTRYRGAIARARRDEDDLFMLLVFAEMMGVPNPAAYYTLELQPLLLERFHDWHKRQGMEHSPLDHFRCC
;
A
#
# COMPACT_ATOMS: atom_id res chain seq x y z
N MET A 1 -40.90 7.13 -31.32
CA MET A 1 -39.44 6.93 -31.26
C MET A 1 -38.86 8.29 -30.92
N SER A 2 -38.33 8.51 -29.71
CA SER A 2 -37.92 9.83 -29.25
C SER A 2 -36.51 10.16 -29.75
N ASP A 3 -36.39 11.11 -30.67
CA ASP A 3 -35.11 11.63 -31.14
C ASP A 3 -34.44 12.43 -30.03
N LYS A 4 -33.52 11.78 -29.29
CA LYS A 4 -32.74 12.43 -28.25
C LYS A 4 -31.66 13.31 -28.87
N THR A 5 -31.55 14.54 -28.39
CA THR A 5 -30.61 15.53 -28.92
C THR A 5 -29.15 15.12 -28.65
N PRO A 6 -28.16 15.61 -29.44
CA PRO A 6 -26.76 15.18 -29.30
C PRO A 6 -26.14 15.44 -27.92
N SER A 7 -26.66 16.41 -27.16
CA SER A 7 -26.23 16.73 -25.80
C SER A 7 -26.73 15.71 -24.76
N GLU A 8 -27.95 15.20 -24.91
CA GLU A 8 -28.55 14.19 -24.03
C GLU A 8 -27.83 12.85 -24.13
N TRP A 9 -27.38 12.47 -25.34
CA TRP A 9 -26.55 11.28 -25.54
C TRP A 9 -25.21 11.38 -24.82
N ARG A 10 -24.57 12.55 -24.81
CA ARG A 10 -23.31 12.77 -24.09
C ARG A 10 -23.51 12.71 -22.57
N ALA A 11 -24.59 13.30 -22.06
CA ALA A 11 -24.93 13.24 -20.64
C ALA A 11 -25.22 11.80 -20.18
N TRP A 12 -25.98 11.04 -20.97
CA TRP A 12 -26.28 9.64 -20.69
C TRP A 12 -25.03 8.74 -20.75
N LEU A 13 -24.14 8.95 -21.72
CA LEU A 13 -22.85 8.24 -21.79
C LEU A 13 -21.95 8.58 -20.59
N GLY A 14 -21.95 9.84 -20.13
CA GLY A 14 -21.23 10.25 -18.93
C GLY A 14 -21.75 9.54 -17.66
N GLN A 15 -23.06 9.42 -17.53
CA GLN A 15 -23.70 8.70 -16.43
C GLN A 15 -23.42 7.19 -16.48
N ALA A 16 -23.51 6.57 -17.66
CA ALA A 16 -23.18 5.16 -17.86
C ALA A 16 -21.71 4.87 -17.52
N ARG A 17 -20.79 5.77 -17.88
CA ARG A 17 -19.38 5.66 -17.49
C ARG A 17 -19.20 5.72 -15.98
N PHE A 18 -19.86 6.67 -15.30
CA PHE A 18 -19.81 6.79 -13.84
C PHE A 18 -20.28 5.51 -13.14
N PHE A 19 -21.41 4.94 -13.57
CA PHE A 19 -21.91 3.68 -13.01
C PHE A 19 -20.99 2.49 -13.28
N LEU A 20 -20.41 2.40 -14.48
CA LEU A 20 -19.43 1.36 -14.80
C LEU A 20 -18.17 1.50 -13.93
N GLU A 21 -17.65 2.71 -13.76
CA GLU A 21 -16.44 2.99 -12.98
C GLU A 21 -16.65 2.70 -11.48
N GLU A 22 -17.83 3.03 -10.92
CA GLU A 22 -18.24 2.69 -9.56
C GLU A 22 -18.32 1.16 -9.36
N MET A 23 -18.94 0.44 -10.31
CA MET A 23 -19.11 -1.01 -10.27
C MET A 23 -17.79 -1.77 -10.46
N TYR A 24 -16.89 -1.28 -11.30
CA TYR A 24 -15.55 -1.86 -11.46
C TYR A 24 -14.67 -1.56 -10.25
N SER A 25 -14.67 -0.32 -9.73
CA SER A 25 -13.80 0.05 -8.61
C SER A 25 -14.12 -0.74 -7.33
N THR A 26 -15.40 -0.99 -7.04
CA THR A 26 -15.84 -1.70 -5.82
C THR A 26 -15.28 -3.12 -5.69
N ARG A 27 -15.21 -3.90 -6.77
CA ARG A 27 -14.67 -5.27 -6.74
C ARG A 27 -13.14 -5.32 -6.56
N TYR A 28 -12.43 -4.33 -7.09
CA TYR A 28 -10.96 -4.31 -7.05
C TYR A 28 -10.38 -3.56 -5.83
N ARG A 29 -11.17 -2.77 -5.10
CA ARG A 29 -10.74 -2.07 -3.87
C ARG A 29 -10.03 -3.00 -2.87
N GLY A 30 -10.54 -4.21 -2.67
CA GLY A 30 -9.93 -5.19 -1.78
C GLY A 30 -8.58 -5.74 -2.26
N ALA A 31 -8.44 -5.96 -3.58
CA ALA A 31 -7.18 -6.40 -4.17
C ALA A 31 -6.12 -5.29 -4.17
N ILE A 32 -6.53 -4.06 -4.48
CA ILE A 32 -5.67 -2.87 -4.42
C ILE A 32 -5.20 -2.63 -2.99
N ALA A 33 -6.09 -2.75 -1.99
CA ALA A 33 -5.71 -2.59 -0.59
C ALA A 33 -4.71 -3.66 -0.12
N ARG A 34 -4.82 -4.91 -0.63
CA ARG A 34 -3.82 -5.96 -0.37
C ARG A 34 -2.48 -5.64 -1.02
N ALA A 35 -2.48 -5.33 -2.32
CA ALA A 35 -1.27 -4.95 -3.03
C ALA A 35 -0.55 -3.77 -2.36
N ARG A 36 -1.32 -2.78 -1.87
CA ARG A 36 -0.75 -1.64 -1.16
C ARG A 36 -0.11 -2.03 0.17
N ARG A 37 -0.73 -2.96 0.92
CA ARG A 37 -0.12 -3.48 2.16
C ARG A 37 1.14 -4.29 1.87
N ASP A 38 1.12 -5.10 0.82
CA ASP A 38 2.28 -5.90 0.42
C ASP A 38 3.46 -4.98 0.02
N GLU A 39 3.18 -3.89 -0.70
CA GLU A 39 4.16 -2.82 -1.00
C GLU A 39 4.71 -2.17 0.28
N ASP A 40 3.83 -1.78 1.20
CA ASP A 40 4.23 -1.15 2.46
C ASP A 40 5.08 -2.11 3.32
N ASP A 41 4.73 -3.40 3.37
CA ASP A 41 5.47 -4.41 4.12
C ASP A 41 6.84 -4.72 3.47
N LEU A 42 6.93 -4.76 2.13
CA LEU A 42 8.18 -4.87 1.39
C LEU A 42 9.09 -3.65 1.60
N PHE A 43 8.51 -2.46 1.64
CA PHE A 43 9.24 -1.24 1.91
C PHE A 43 9.84 -1.24 3.32
N MET A 44 9.04 -1.61 4.33
CA MET A 44 9.53 -1.78 5.70
C MET A 44 10.65 -2.82 5.77
N LEU A 45 10.50 -3.97 5.08
CA LEU A 45 11.54 -4.99 4.98
C LEU A 45 12.84 -4.42 4.42
N LEU A 46 12.79 -3.69 3.31
CA LEU A 46 13.97 -3.05 2.70
C LEU A 46 14.66 -2.10 3.69
N VAL A 47 13.91 -1.21 4.34
CA VAL A 47 14.49 -0.20 5.24
C VAL A 47 15.18 -0.85 6.45
N PHE A 48 14.64 -1.96 6.96
CA PHE A 48 15.15 -2.66 8.14
C PHE A 48 16.04 -3.88 7.82
N ALA A 49 16.18 -4.29 6.56
CA ALA A 49 16.97 -5.45 6.13
C ALA A 49 18.39 -5.44 6.68
N GLU A 50 19.05 -4.27 6.62
CA GLU A 50 20.43 -4.09 7.10
C GLU A 50 20.55 -4.36 8.60
N MET A 51 19.57 -3.90 9.40
CA MET A 51 19.56 -4.15 10.84
C MET A 51 19.34 -5.63 11.19
N MET A 52 18.73 -6.39 10.28
CA MET A 52 18.56 -7.85 10.41
C MET A 52 19.75 -8.64 9.85
N GLY A 53 20.80 -7.96 9.37
CA GLY A 53 21.98 -8.57 8.78
C GLY A 53 21.78 -9.02 7.32
N VAL A 54 20.69 -8.61 6.67
CA VAL A 54 20.46 -8.87 5.24
C VAL A 54 21.06 -7.70 4.45
N PRO A 55 22.06 -7.95 3.58
CA PRO A 55 22.74 -6.87 2.87
C PRO A 55 21.77 -6.15 1.94
N ASN A 56 21.62 -4.82 2.09
CA ASN A 56 20.74 -4.03 1.25
C ASN A 56 21.51 -2.95 0.45
N PRO A 57 21.49 -2.99 -0.91
CA PRO A 57 22.14 -1.97 -1.73
C PRO A 57 21.56 -0.56 -1.57
N ALA A 58 20.31 -0.44 -1.09
CA ALA A 58 19.65 0.82 -0.82
C ALA A 58 19.81 1.29 0.64
N ALA A 59 20.51 0.54 1.50
CA ALA A 59 20.63 0.84 2.92
C ALA A 59 21.04 2.30 3.16
N TYR A 60 22.07 2.76 2.45
CA TYR A 60 22.62 4.12 2.55
C TYR A 60 21.57 5.22 2.33
N TYR A 61 20.65 5.01 1.38
CA TYR A 61 19.62 6.00 1.07
C TYR A 61 18.44 5.97 2.04
N THR A 62 18.23 4.83 2.70
CA THR A 62 17.07 4.63 3.58
C THR A 62 17.36 4.89 5.06
N LEU A 63 18.61 5.18 5.43
CA LEU A 63 19.00 5.43 6.84
C LEU A 63 18.17 6.54 7.49
N GLU A 64 17.93 7.64 6.76
CA GLU A 64 17.15 8.78 7.27
C GLU A 64 15.67 8.46 7.49
N LEU A 65 15.16 7.42 6.80
CA LEU A 65 13.76 7.00 6.90
C LEU A 65 13.52 6.05 8.08
N GLN A 66 14.56 5.35 8.54
CA GLN A 66 14.48 4.42 9.67
C GLN A 66 13.84 5.03 10.92
N PRO A 67 14.27 6.21 11.45
CA PRO A 67 13.68 6.77 12.65
C PRO A 67 12.19 7.13 12.48
N LEU A 68 11.79 7.58 11.29
CA LEU A 68 10.39 7.90 11.00
C LEU A 68 9.50 6.65 10.96
N LEU A 69 10.02 5.55 10.42
CA LEU A 69 9.29 4.29 10.29
C LEU A 69 9.34 3.45 11.56
N LEU A 70 10.26 3.75 12.49
CA LEU A 70 10.41 3.06 13.76
C LEU A 70 9.13 3.09 14.60
N GLU A 71 8.36 4.19 14.55
CA GLU A 71 7.07 4.30 15.25
C GLU A 71 6.06 3.24 14.78
N ARG A 72 6.13 2.87 13.50
CA ARG A 72 5.22 1.89 12.87
C ARG A 72 5.79 0.46 12.89
N PHE A 73 7.01 0.28 13.40
CA PHE A 73 7.70 -1.00 13.41
C PHE A 73 6.97 -2.04 14.23
N HIS A 74 6.49 -1.67 15.44
CA HIS A 74 5.79 -2.58 16.35
C HIS A 74 4.62 -3.31 15.65
N ASP A 75 3.79 -2.56 14.92
CA ASP A 75 2.65 -3.15 14.23
C ASP A 75 3.06 -3.92 12.97
N TRP A 76 4.16 -3.54 12.32
CA TRP A 76 4.69 -4.27 11.17
C TRP A 76 5.25 -5.64 11.56
N HIS A 77 6.16 -5.74 12.54
CA HIS A 77 6.79 -7.02 12.88
C HIS A 77 5.76 -8.04 13.42
N LYS A 78 4.76 -7.57 14.20
CA LYS A 78 3.60 -8.38 14.59
C LYS A 78 2.82 -8.90 13.38
N ARG A 79 2.60 -8.08 12.35
CA ARG A 79 1.91 -8.52 11.11
C ARG A 79 2.73 -9.52 10.31
N GLN A 80 4.05 -9.40 10.33
CA GLN A 80 4.95 -10.37 9.70
C GLN A 80 5.03 -11.70 10.47
N GLY A 81 4.41 -11.79 11.65
CA GLY A 81 4.41 -13.01 12.47
C GLY A 81 5.73 -13.26 13.19
N MET A 82 6.55 -12.23 13.39
CA MET A 82 7.79 -12.33 14.15
C MET A 82 7.46 -12.38 15.65
N GLU A 83 8.02 -13.34 16.38
CA GLU A 83 7.80 -13.46 17.84
C GLU A 83 8.46 -12.33 18.63
N HIS A 84 9.62 -11.86 18.16
CA HIS A 84 10.41 -10.80 18.79
C HIS A 84 10.91 -9.82 17.74
N SER A 85 11.20 -8.58 18.19
CA SER A 85 11.90 -7.59 17.38
C SER A 85 13.23 -8.14 16.89
N PRO A 86 13.48 -8.20 15.57
CA PRO A 86 14.78 -8.59 15.03
C PRO A 86 15.86 -7.50 15.21
N LEU A 87 15.51 -6.35 15.78
CA LEU A 87 16.45 -5.26 16.04
C LEU A 87 17.15 -5.49 17.39
N ASP A 88 18.42 -5.90 17.37
CA ASP A 88 19.20 -6.18 18.59
C ASP A 88 19.27 -5.00 19.56
N HIS A 89 19.23 -3.77 19.02
CA HIS A 89 19.45 -2.53 19.78
C HIS A 89 18.15 -1.90 20.28
N PHE A 90 17.00 -2.35 19.75
CA PHE A 90 15.68 -1.84 20.09
C PHE A 90 14.76 -3.00 20.46
N ARG A 91 14.56 -3.18 21.76
CA ARG A 91 13.59 -4.13 22.28
C ARG A 91 12.19 -3.56 22.11
N CYS A 92 11.54 -3.98 21.03
CA CYS A 92 10.11 -3.84 20.86
C CYS A 92 9.49 -5.17 21.34
N CYS A 93 8.69 -5.08 22.41
CA CYS A 93 8.20 -6.16 23.28
C CYS A 93 9.17 -6.60 24.39
#